data_AF-A0A4Q3V5N6-F1
#
_entry.id   AF-A0A4Q3V5N6-F1
#
_cell.length_a   1.000
_cell.length_b   1.000
_cell.length_c   1.000
_cell.angle_alpha   90.00
_cell.angle_beta   90.00
_cell.angle_gamma   90.00
#
_symmetry.space_group_name_H-M   'P 1'
#
loop_
_entity.id
_entity.type
_entity.pdbx_description
1 polymer ?
#
loop_
_entity_poly.entity_id
_entity_poly.type
_entity_poly.pdbx_seq_one_letter_code
_entity_poly.pdbx_strand_id
1 'polypeptide(L)' 'MLRFARAFSGALGAWTGSGRSAYVCPTEACLEGLTQKGVLERALRTSVRPEERQALRQTLTCRLR' A
#
# COMPACT_ATOMS: atom_id res chain seq x y z
N MET A 1 4.34 8.49 8.32
CA MET A 1 4.08 7.08 7.94
C MET A 1 2.68 6.99 7.35
N LEU A 2 2.50 6.27 6.25
CA LEU A 2 1.19 6.12 5.60
C LEU A 2 0.60 4.76 5.93
N ARG A 3 -0.69 4.72 6.25
CA ARG A 3 -1.42 3.48 6.52
C ARG A 3 -2.24 3.11 5.31
N PHE A 4 -1.96 1.96 4.73
CA PHE A 4 -2.71 1.42 3.60
C PHE A 4 -3.57 0.24 4.06
N ALA A 5 -4.75 0.11 3.49
CA ALA A 5 -5.64 -1.03 3.70
C ALA A 5 -6.16 -1.57 2.39
N ARG A 6 -6.59 -2.82 2.46
CA ARG A 6 -7.46 -3.39 1.45
C ARG A 6 -8.89 -2.96 1.75
N ALA A 7 -9.50 -2.23 0.82
CA ALA A 7 -10.92 -1.93 0.86
C ALA A 7 -11.74 -3.22 0.69
N PHE A 8 -13.01 -3.19 1.13
CA PHE A 8 -13.92 -4.32 0.97
C PHE A 8 -14.15 -4.69 -0.51
N SER A 9 -14.04 -3.72 -1.41
CA SER A 9 -14.06 -3.92 -2.88
C SER A 9 -12.85 -4.69 -3.42
N GLY A 10 -11.87 -4.99 -2.57
CA GLY A 10 -10.63 -5.68 -2.94
C GLY A 10 -9.51 -4.74 -3.36
N ALA A 11 -9.79 -3.45 -3.57
CA ALA A 11 -8.80 -2.46 -3.98
C ALA A 11 -7.86 -2.05 -2.83
N LEU A 12 -6.59 -1.86 -3.14
CA LEU A 12 -5.58 -1.29 -2.25
C LEU A 12 -5.65 0.24 -2.23
N GLY A 13 -5.75 0.83 -1.04
CA GLY A 13 -5.85 2.28 -0.89
C GLY A 13 -5.44 2.78 0.50
N ALA A 14 -5.46 4.11 0.68
CA ALA A 14 -5.24 4.70 2.00
C ALA A 14 -6.32 4.23 2.98
N TRP A 15 -5.93 3.91 4.22
CA TRP A 15 -6.86 3.38 5.21
C TRP A 15 -7.91 4.43 5.62
N THR A 16 -9.20 4.06 5.52
CA THR A 16 -10.35 4.92 5.83
C THR A 16 -11.19 4.46 7.03
N GLY A 17 -10.80 3.39 7.74
CA GLY A 17 -11.43 3.06 9.03
C GLY A 17 -11.49 1.58 9.40
N SER A 18 -11.74 0.66 8.47
CA SER A 18 -11.95 -0.75 8.81
C SER A 18 -11.24 -1.73 7.86
N GLY A 19 -10.77 -2.85 8.42
CA GLY A 19 -10.09 -3.93 7.68
C GLY A 19 -8.59 -4.08 7.99
N ARG A 20 -7.98 -5.05 7.30
CA ARG A 20 -6.52 -5.30 7.40
C ARG A 20 -5.76 -4.16 6.74
N SER A 21 -4.84 -3.59 7.52
CA SER A 21 -4.00 -2.49 7.10
C SER A 21 -2.55 -2.76 7.47
N ALA A 22 -1.65 -2.13 6.73
CA ALA A 22 -0.22 -2.12 6.97
C ALA A 22 0.28 -0.68 7.00
N TYR A 23 1.21 -0.39 7.91
CA TYR A 23 1.97 0.84 7.86
C TYR A 23 3.08 0.69 6.83
N VAL A 24 3.17 1.66 5.94
CA VAL A 24 4.14 1.72 4.85
C VAL A 24 4.92 3.02 5.02
N CYS A 25 6.23 2.95 4.79
CA CYS A 25 7.02 4.18 4.86
C CYS A 25 6.56 5.14 3.75
N PRO A 26 6.68 6.46 3.98
CA PRO A 26 6.28 7.44 2.98
C PRO A 26 7.20 7.46 1.75
N THR A 27 8.40 6.89 1.80
CA THR A 27 9.33 6.98 0.66
C THR A 27 9.04 5.92 -0.41
N GLU A 28 9.20 6.31 -1.67
CA GLU A 28 9.08 5.39 -2.81
C GLU A 28 10.05 4.20 -2.70
N ALA A 29 11.29 4.46 -2.29
CA ALA A 29 12.30 3.42 -2.08
C ALA A 29 11.88 2.36 -1.03
N CYS A 30 11.16 2.78 0.01
CA CYS A 30 10.62 1.82 0.98
C CYS A 30 9.46 1.02 0.40
N LEU A 31 8.54 1.65 -0.35
CA LEU A 31 7.46 0.92 -1.00
C LEU A 31 8.02 -0.13 -1.97
N GLU A 32 8.97 0.25 -2.83
CA GLU A 32 9.72 -0.66 -3.70
C GLU A 32 10.27 -1.86 -2.92
N GLY A 33 11.04 -1.60 -1.86
CA GLY A 33 11.64 -2.67 -1.04
C GLY A 33 10.61 -3.58 -0.37
N LEU A 34 9.52 -3.04 0.16
CA LEU A 34 8.44 -3.82 0.78
C LEU A 34 7.70 -4.69 -0.22
N THR A 35 7.56 -4.19 -1.45
CA THR A 35 6.76 -4.87 -2.46
C THR A 35 7.60 -5.86 -3.29
N GLN A 36 8.91 -5.64 -3.43
CA GLN A 36 9.85 -6.65 -3.95
C GLN A 36 10.01 -7.83 -2.98
N LYS A 37 10.02 -7.56 -1.66
CA LYS A 37 10.16 -8.58 -0.62
C LYS A 37 8.85 -9.32 -0.28
N GLY A 38 7.73 -9.01 -0.95
CA GLY A 38 6.42 -9.59 -0.67
C GLY A 38 5.87 -9.27 0.73
N VAL A 39 6.46 -8.29 1.44
CA VAL A 39 6.08 -7.93 2.81
C VAL A 39 4.69 -7.33 2.82
N LEU A 40 4.37 -6.50 1.81
CA LEU A 40 3.06 -5.87 1.67
C LEU A 40 1.96 -6.91 1.45
N GLU A 41 2.23 -7.91 0.62
CA GLU A 41 1.31 -9.01 0.31
C GLU A 41 1.06 -9.89 1.55
N ARG A 42 2.12 -10.18 2.30
CA ARG A 42 2.04 -10.92 3.56
C ARG A 42 1.25 -10.16 4.63
N ALA A 43 1.48 -8.85 4.76
CA ALA A 43 0.82 -8.01 5.75
C ALA A 43 -0.68 -7.86 5.47
N LEU A 44 -1.05 -7.68 4.20
CA LEU A 44 -2.45 -7.52 3.77
C LEU A 44 -3.14 -8.87 3.46
N ARG A 45 -2.37 -9.97 3.46
CA ARG A 45 -2.79 -11.31 3.02
C ARG A 45 -3.49 -11.28 1.66
N THR A 46 -2.92 -10.54 0.72
CA THR A 46 -3.44 -10.40 -0.65
C THR A 46 -2.27 -10.28 -1.61
N SER A 47 -2.43 -10.73 -2.85
CA SER A 47 -1.49 -10.34 -3.89
C SER A 47 -1.75 -8.88 -4.25
N VAL A 48 -0.66 -8.12 -4.43
CA VAL A 48 -0.69 -6.70 -4.80
C VAL A 48 -0.49 -6.64 -6.30
N ARG A 49 -1.54 -6.29 -7.04
CA ARG A 49 -1.45 -6.21 -8.50
C ARG A 49 -0.51 -5.06 -8.94
N PRO A 50 0.09 -5.14 -10.14
CA PRO A 50 0.94 -4.06 -10.66
C PRO A 50 0.21 -2.71 -10.70
N GLU A 51 -1.07 -2.73 -11.06
CA GLU A 51 -1.96 -1.57 -11.13
C GLU A 51 -2.13 -0.90 -9.76
N GLU A 52 -2.34 -1.70 -8.72
CA GLU A 52 -2.45 -1.24 -7.33
C GLU A 52 -1.12 -0.67 -6.82
N ARG A 53 0.00 -1.28 -7.23
CA ARG A 53 1.35 -0.77 -6.95
C ARG A 53 1.54 0.63 -7.52
N GLN A 54 1.07 0.88 -8.74
CA GLN A 54 1.17 2.19 -9.37
C GLN A 54 0.27 3.22 -8.68
N ALA A 55 -0.96 2.84 -8.31
CA ALA A 55 -1.85 3.70 -7.53
C ALA A 55 -1.28 4.05 -6.15
N LEU A 56 -0.61 3.10 -5.48
CA LEU A 56 0.09 3.32 -4.22
C LEU A 56 1.23 4.34 -4.38
N ARG A 57 2.05 4.22 -5.43
CA ARG A 57 3.11 5.19 -5.76
C ARG A 57 2.55 6.58 -5.98
N GLN A 58 1.51 6.71 -6.80
CA GLN A 58 0.87 8.01 -7.06
C GLN A 58 0.31 8.63 -5.77
N THR A 59 -0.29 7.81 -4.90
CA THR A 59 -0.81 8.27 -3.61
C THR A 59 0.31 8.77 -2.70
N LEU A 60 1.46 8.09 -2.66
CA LEU A 60 2.64 8.54 -1.93
C LEU A 60 3.12 9.90 -2.46
N THR A 61 3.30 10.03 -3.77
CA THR A 61 3.75 11.28 -4.40
C THR A 61 2.79 12.44 -4.14
N CYS A 62 1.48 12.22 -4.22
CA CYS A 62 0.48 13.26 -3.92
C CYS A 62 0.40 13.64 -2.44
N ARG A 63 0.70 12.73 -1.51
CA ARG A 63 0.64 13.00 -0.06
C ARG A 63 1.95 13.56 0.54
N LEU A 64 3.04 13.57 -0.23
CA LEU A 64 4.36 14.06 0.17
C LEU A 64 4.74 15.41 -0.44
N ARG A 65 3.87 15.94 -1.30
CA ARG A 65 3.85 17.35 -1.68
C ARG A 65 3.01 18.14 -0.70
#